data_AF-A0AAE3E8E3-F1
#
_entry.id   AF-A0AAE3E8E3-F1
#
_cell.length_a   1.000
_cell.length_b   1.000
_cell.length_c   1.000
_cell.angle_alpha   90.00
_cell.angle_beta   90.00
_cell.angle_gamma   90.00
#
_symmetry.space_group_name_H-M   'P 1'
#
loop_
_entity.id
_entity.type
_entity.pdbx_description
1 polymer ?
#
loop_
_entity_poly.entity_id
_entity_poly.type
_entity_poly.pdbx_seq_one_letter_code
_entity_poly.pdbx_strand_id
1 'polypeptide(L)'
;MEKKFNEEAYRNGSEVVCDVCGSVIEHINVKTRIIARQAEGFNVTEQYFTCQECGKKYTVLIVDHEMQFLIQKRQQVERQIKLHRQIRSRAQTIQRLITKIEKIKKQQEERMIMLKEQYKEEIGS
;
A
#
# COMPACT_ATOMS: atom_id res chain seq x y z
N MET A 1 12.40 -30.24 7.54
CA MET A 1 12.44 -29.56 8.84
C MET A 1 11.23 -28.65 8.86
N GLU A 2 10.10 -29.08 9.45
CA GLU A 2 8.89 -28.25 9.53
C GLU A 2 9.17 -27.05 10.45
N LYS A 3 9.25 -25.84 9.89
CA LYS A 3 9.36 -24.64 10.70
C LYS A 3 8.01 -24.39 11.35
N LYS A 4 7.95 -24.53 12.67
CA LYS A 4 6.76 -24.21 13.47
C LYS A 4 6.49 -22.70 13.39
N PHE A 5 5.24 -22.34 13.09
CA PHE A 5 4.72 -20.99 13.16
C PHE A 5 5.15 -20.27 14.47
N ASN A 6 5.76 -19.08 14.36
CA ASN A 6 6.20 -18.30 15.51
C ASN A 6 5.19 -17.17 15.80
N GLU A 7 4.29 -17.44 16.73
CA GLU A 7 3.20 -16.53 17.09
C GLU A 7 3.68 -15.18 17.63
N GLU A 8 4.81 -15.14 18.33
CA GLU A 8 5.37 -13.92 18.92
C GLU A 8 5.95 -13.01 17.83
N ALA A 9 6.64 -13.58 16.84
CA ALA A 9 7.14 -12.83 15.68
C ALA A 9 5.99 -12.30 14.79
N TYR A 10 4.93 -13.09 14.61
CA TYR A 10 3.72 -12.66 13.90
C TYR A 10 3.03 -11.48 14.59
N ARG A 11 2.80 -11.55 15.91
CA ARG A 11 2.18 -10.45 16.69
C ARG A 11 3.02 -9.17 16.70
N ASN A 12 4.35 -9.31 16.62
CA ASN A 12 5.27 -8.18 16.51
C ASN A 12 5.41 -7.63 15.08
N GLY A 13 4.65 -8.17 14.10
CA GLY A 13 4.66 -7.74 12.70
C GLY A 13 5.94 -8.12 11.94
N SER A 14 6.71 -9.06 12.48
CA SER A 14 7.98 -9.53 11.92
C SER A 14 7.83 -10.77 11.02
N GLU A 15 6.67 -11.43 11.05
CA GLU A 15 6.32 -12.54 10.17
C GLU A 15 5.00 -12.25 9.43
N VAL A 16 4.96 -12.62 8.15
CA VAL A 16 3.75 -12.61 7.33
C VAL A 16 3.35 -14.06 7.09
N VAL A 17 2.10 -14.41 7.38
CA VAL A 17 1.60 -15.78 7.29
C VAL A 17 0.43 -15.84 6.33
N CYS A 18 0.43 -16.85 5.46
CA CYS A 18 -0.67 -17.11 4.54
C CYS A 18 -1.92 -17.53 5.33
N ASP A 19 -3.01 -16.79 5.18
CA ASP A 19 -4.30 -17.07 5.81
C ASP A 19 -5.01 -18.32 5.25
N VAL A 20 -4.54 -18.85 4.11
CA VAL A 20 -5.12 -20.03 3.46
C VAL A 20 -4.43 -21.32 3.88
N CYS A 21 -3.09 -21.39 3.82
CA CYS A 21 -2.36 -22.63 4.12
C CYS A 21 -1.49 -22.56 5.39
N GLY A 22 -1.43 -21.41 6.07
CA GLY A 22 -0.67 -21.26 7.33
C GLY A 22 0.85 -21.18 7.16
N SER A 23 1.37 -21.22 5.94
CA SER A 23 2.81 -21.10 5.69
C SER A 23 3.31 -19.68 5.93
N VAL A 24 4.50 -19.56 6.51
CA VAL A 24 5.20 -18.27 6.62
C VAL A 24 5.68 -17.85 5.23
N ILE A 25 5.39 -16.61 4.84
CA ILE A 25 5.85 -15.99 3.59
C ILE A 25 7.20 -15.33 3.88
N GLU A 26 8.28 -16.06 3.60
CA GLU A 26 9.65 -15.60 3.88
C GLU A 26 10.07 -14.40 3.00
N HIS A 27 9.56 -14.34 1.76
CA HIS A 27 9.91 -13.30 0.80
C HIS A 27 8.68 -12.72 0.10
N ILE A 28 8.39 -11.44 0.31
CA ILE A 28 7.32 -10.75 -0.42
C ILE A 28 7.86 -10.24 -1.75
N ASN A 29 7.66 -11.00 -2.82
CA ASN A 29 7.98 -10.57 -4.18
C ASN A 29 6.77 -9.86 -4.80
N VAL A 30 6.71 -8.53 -4.65
CA VAL A 30 5.64 -7.71 -5.20
C VAL A 30 5.81 -7.57 -6.72
N LYS A 31 4.82 -8.05 -7.46
CA LYS A 31 4.69 -7.90 -8.91
C LYS A 31 3.70 -6.78 -9.22
N THR A 32 3.85 -6.17 -10.39
CA THR A 32 2.90 -5.17 -10.91
C THR A 32 2.31 -5.65 -12.21
N ARG A 33 0.98 -5.53 -12.39
CA ARG A 33 0.31 -5.79 -13.66
C ARG A 33 -0.72 -4.70 -13.97
N ILE A 34 -1.02 -4.49 -15.25
CA ILE A 34 -2.14 -3.65 -15.67
C ILE A 34 -3.41 -4.51 -15.55
N ILE A 35 -4.44 -3.98 -14.89
CA ILE A 35 -5.73 -4.65 -14.71
C ILE A 35 -6.85 -4.01 -15.53
N ALA A 36 -6.74 -2.72 -15.83
CA ALA A 36 -7.73 -2.01 -16.63
C ALA A 36 -7.13 -0.74 -17.27
N ARG A 37 -7.92 -0.07 -18.10
CA ARG A 37 -7.60 1.24 -18.66
C ARG A 37 -8.80 2.19 -18.51
N GLN A 38 -8.57 3.36 -17.93
CA GLN A 38 -9.59 4.41 -17.77
C GLN A 38 -9.88 5.08 -19.11
N ALA A 39 -11.03 5.74 -19.23
CA ALA A 39 -11.49 6.36 -20.48
C ALA A 39 -10.51 7.40 -21.04
N GLU A 40 -9.78 8.08 -20.15
CA GLU A 40 -8.76 9.07 -20.45
C GLU A 40 -7.41 8.43 -20.86
N GLY A 41 -7.37 7.09 -20.99
CA GLY A 41 -6.22 6.34 -21.47
C GLY A 41 -5.20 5.96 -20.38
N PHE A 42 -5.46 6.28 -19.12
CA PHE A 42 -4.61 5.91 -17.99
C PHE A 42 -4.74 4.44 -17.63
N ASN A 43 -3.62 3.76 -17.39
CA ASN A 43 -3.61 2.39 -16.91
C ASN A 43 -3.99 2.36 -15.43
N VAL A 44 -4.80 1.38 -15.07
CA VAL A 44 -4.97 0.97 -13.67
C VAL A 44 -4.08 -0.24 -13.44
N THR A 45 -3.24 -0.16 -12.41
CA THR A 45 -2.27 -1.20 -12.09
C THR A 45 -2.55 -1.82 -10.73
N GLU A 46 -2.33 -3.12 -10.63
CA GLU A 46 -2.34 -3.87 -9.38
C GLU A 46 -0.91 -4.24 -9.01
N GLN A 47 -0.53 -3.92 -7.78
CA GLN A 47 0.60 -4.51 -7.10
C GLN A 47 0.12 -5.67 -6.24
N TYR A 48 0.73 -6.84 -6.41
CA TYR A 48 0.32 -8.07 -5.72
C TYR A 48 1.51 -8.97 -5.44
N PHE A 49 1.35 -9.89 -4.49
CA PHE A 49 2.25 -11.03 -4.31
C PHE A 49 1.44 -12.31 -4.20
N THR A 50 2.10 -13.45 -4.28
CA THR A 50 1.48 -14.78 -4.13
C THR A 50 2.20 -15.56 -3.05
N CYS A 51 1.45 -16.30 -2.23
CA CYS A 51 2.03 -17.31 -1.35
C CYS A 51 2.81 -18.33 -2.20
N GLN A 52 4.06 -18.61 -1.84
CA GLN A 52 4.91 -19.54 -2.59
C GLN A 52 4.44 -20.99 -2.48
N GLU A 53 3.75 -21.33 -1.39
CA GLU A 53 3.32 -22.70 -1.11
C GLU A 53 1.97 -23.06 -1.75
N CYS A 54 0.95 -22.19 -1.60
CA CYS A 54 -0.41 -22.46 -2.09
C CYS A 54 -0.84 -21.62 -3.28
N GLY A 55 -0.05 -20.63 -3.69
CA GLY A 55 -0.38 -19.75 -4.82
C GLY A 55 -1.44 -18.69 -4.54
N LYS A 56 -2.00 -18.61 -3.31
CA LYS A 56 -2.98 -17.56 -2.96
C LYS A 56 -2.39 -16.19 -3.25
N LYS A 57 -3.14 -15.38 -4.00
CA LYS A 57 -2.76 -14.03 -4.41
C LYS A 57 -3.28 -12.99 -3.40
N TYR A 58 -2.44 -12.01 -3.11
CA TYR A 58 -2.74 -10.88 -2.24
C TYR A 58 -2.49 -9.57 -2.95
N THR A 59 -3.52 -8.76 -3.09
CA THR A 59 -3.41 -7.39 -3.62
C THR A 59 -2.88 -6.45 -2.55
N VAL A 60 -1.74 -5.83 -2.84
CA VAL A 60 -1.06 -4.84 -1.99
C VAL A 60 -1.64 -3.46 -2.24
N LEU A 61 -1.68 -3.02 -3.50
CA LEU A 61 -2.08 -1.68 -3.89
C LEU A 61 -2.70 -1.70 -5.29
N ILE A 62 -3.76 -0.92 -5.49
CA ILE A 62 -4.30 -0.62 -6.82
C ILE A 62 -4.03 0.86 -7.06
N VAL A 63 -3.43 1.17 -8.20
CA VAL A 63 -3.06 2.53 -8.59
C VAL A 63 -3.76 2.88 -9.88
N ASP A 64 -4.72 3.79 -9.79
CA ASP A 64 -5.29 4.54 -10.89
C ASP A 64 -4.73 5.97 -10.93
N HIS A 65 -5.21 6.80 -11.86
CA HIS A 65 -4.71 8.17 -11.98
C HIS A 65 -4.90 9.01 -10.69
N GLU A 66 -6.04 8.87 -10.01
CA GLU A 66 -6.31 9.61 -8.77
C GLU A 66 -5.43 9.15 -7.60
N MET A 67 -5.29 7.84 -7.40
CA MET A 67 -4.38 7.28 -6.39
C MET A 67 -2.94 7.75 -6.63
N GLN A 68 -2.48 7.73 -7.87
CA GLN A 68 -1.14 8.19 -8.23
C GLN A 68 -0.94 9.67 -7.88
N PHE A 69 -1.93 10.52 -8.15
CA PHE A 69 -1.89 11.93 -7.77
C PHE A 69 -1.80 12.11 -6.24
N LEU A 70 -2.58 11.35 -5.47
CA LEU A 70 -2.53 11.39 -4.00
C LEU A 70 -1.17 10.96 -3.45
N ILE A 71 -0.57 9.89 -4.01
CA ILE A 71 0.79 9.43 -3.65
C ILE A 71 1.81 10.55 -3.90
N GLN A 72 1.80 11.16 -5.08
CA GLN A 72 2.73 12.24 -5.43
C GLN A 72 2.55 13.46 -4.52
N LYS A 73 1.30 13.84 -4.24
CA LYS A 73 0.96 14.96 -3.35
C LYS A 73 1.46 14.70 -1.92
N ARG A 74 1.31 13.47 -1.41
CA ARG A 74 1.81 13.09 -0.10
C ARG A 74 3.34 13.19 -0.03
N GLN A 75 4.04 12.63 -1.01
CA GLN A 75 5.50 12.70 -1.10
C GLN A 75 6.00 14.15 -1.16
N GLN A 76 5.29 15.04 -1.86
CA GLN A 76 5.62 16.46 -1.89
C GLN A 76 5.53 17.12 -0.51
N VAL A 77 4.48 16.81 0.27
CA VAL A 77 4.33 17.34 1.64
C VAL A 77 5.37 16.76 2.58
N GLU A 78 5.71 15.47 2.44
CA GLU A 78 6.79 14.83 3.21
C GLU A 78 8.15 15.51 2.94
N ARG A 79 8.45 15.84 1.69
CA ARG A 79 9.63 16.63 1.33
C ARG A 79 9.62 18.02 1.96
N GLN A 80 8.46 18.70 2.00
CA GLN A 80 8.32 19.99 2.68
C GLN A 80 8.59 19.88 4.18
N ILE A 81 8.06 18.85 4.85
CA ILE A 81 8.33 18.61 6.27
C ILE A 81 9.83 18.41 6.52
N LYS A 82 10.49 17.60 5.69
CA LYS A 82 11.94 17.38 5.80
C LYS A 82 12.72 18.69 5.71
N LEU A 83 12.38 19.55 4.75
CA LEU A 83 12.99 20.87 4.58
C LEU A 83 12.71 21.79 5.78
N HIS A 84 11.45 21.89 6.23
CA HIS A 84 11.08 22.71 7.39
C HIS A 84 11.79 22.28 8.68
N ARG A 85 12.02 20.98 8.86
CA ARG A 85 12.82 20.45 9.98
C ARG A 85 14.29 20.88 9.85
N GLN A 86 14.88 20.81 8.66
CA GLN A 86 16.27 21.22 8.42
C GLN A 86 16.49 22.70 8.72
N ILE A 87 15.58 23.58 8.28
CA ILE A 87 15.66 25.02 8.51
C ILE A 87 15.11 25.45 9.88
N ARG A 88 14.79 24.50 10.76
CA ARG A 88 14.25 24.75 12.12
C ARG A 88 13.03 25.68 12.14
N SER A 89 12.11 25.48 11.21
CA SER A 89 10.85 26.22 11.16
C SER A 89 10.01 26.03 12.42
N ARG A 90 9.05 26.95 12.63
CA ARG A 90 8.11 26.89 13.75
C ARG A 90 7.38 25.55 13.78
N ALA A 91 7.23 24.98 14.98
CA ALA A 91 6.52 23.72 15.21
C ALA A 91 5.10 23.75 14.62
N GLN A 92 4.39 24.88 14.72
CA GLN A 92 3.05 25.04 14.16
C GLN A 92 3.00 24.85 12.63
N THR A 93 4.03 25.29 11.90
CA THR A 93 4.12 25.09 10.44
C THR A 93 4.26 23.60 10.11
N ILE A 94 5.13 22.90 10.85
CA ILE A 94 5.33 21.45 10.68
C ILE A 94 4.04 20.70 11.02
N GLN A 95 3.35 21.09 12.09
CA GLN A 95 2.09 20.46 12.50
C GLN A 95 1.00 20.59 11.42
N ARG A 96 0.87 21.76 10.78
CA ARG A 96 -0.08 21.94 9.66
C ARG A 96 0.23 21.00 8.48
N LEU A 97 1.50 20.78 8.18
CA LEU A 97 1.92 19.85 7.13
C LEU A 97 1.64 18.38 7.50
N ILE A 98 1.86 18.01 8.77
CA ILE A 98 1.49 16.67 9.28
C ILE A 98 -0.02 16.46 9.14
N THR A 99 -0.85 17.42 9.56
CA THR A 99 -2.31 17.34 9.37
C THR A 99 -2.70 17.20 7.90
N LYS A 100 -1.96 17.84 6.99
CA LYS A 100 -2.18 17.69 5.54
C LYS A 100 -1.85 16.28 5.05
N ILE A 101 -0.79 15.64 5.56
CA ILE A 101 -0.48 14.24 5.26
C ILE A 101 -1.60 13.31 5.73
N GLU A 102 -2.08 13.49 6.97
CA GLU A 102 -3.15 12.63 7.50
C GLU A 102 -4.45 12.74 6.68
N LYS A 103 -4.80 13.95 6.21
CA LYS A 103 -5.92 14.12 5.26
C LYS A 103 -5.69 13.37 3.95
N ILE A 104 -4.48 13.43 3.39
CA ILE A 104 -4.17 12.71 2.14
C ILE A 104 -4.20 11.19 2.37
N LYS A 105 -3.69 10.69 3.50
CA LYS A 105 -3.77 9.25 3.84
C LYS A 105 -5.21 8.75 3.89
N LYS A 106 -6.10 9.51 4.52
CA LYS A 106 -7.53 9.17 4.55
C LYS A 106 -8.12 9.09 3.13
N GLN A 107 -7.78 10.05 2.27
CA GLN A 107 -8.19 10.01 0.86
C GLN A 107 -7.62 8.79 0.11
N GLN A 108 -6.37 8.39 0.42
CA GLN A 108 -5.78 7.18 -0.15
C GLN A 108 -6.52 5.92 0.32
N GLU A 109 -6.86 5.82 1.61
CA GLU A 109 -7.62 4.68 2.16
C GLU A 109 -9.02 4.58 1.52
N GLU A 110 -9.75 5.70 1.46
CA GLU A 110 -11.06 5.79 0.81
C GLU A 110 -10.97 5.39 -0.67
N ARG A 111 -9.98 5.92 -1.41
CA ARG A 111 -9.75 5.55 -2.81
C ARG A 111 -9.41 4.07 -2.97
N MET A 112 -8.59 3.51 -2.09
CA MET A 112 -8.20 2.10 -2.16
C MET A 112 -9.39 1.16 -1.95
N ILE A 113 -10.28 1.48 -1.02
CA ILE A 113 -11.52 0.70 -0.80
C ILE A 113 -12.38 0.73 -2.08
N MET A 114 -12.57 1.91 -2.67
CA MET A 114 -13.34 2.05 -3.92
C MET A 114 -12.70 1.26 -5.07
N LEU A 115 -11.38 1.33 -5.23
CA LEU A 115 -10.67 0.62 -6.30
C LEU A 115 -10.72 -0.91 -6.11
N LYS A 116 -10.63 -1.40 -4.88
CA LYS A 116 -10.77 -2.85 -4.60
C LYS A 116 -12.14 -3.37 -4.98
N GLU A 117 -13.20 -2.62 -4.67
CA GLU A 117 -14.56 -3.01 -5.04
C GLU A 117 -14.78 -2.89 -6.55
N GLN A 118 -14.31 -1.80 -7.16
CA GLN A 118 -14.46 -1.54 -8.58
C GLN A 118 -13.79 -2.60 -9.45
N TYR A 119 -12.60 -3.07 -9.05
CA TYR A 119 -11.79 -4.02 -9.82
C TYR A 119 -11.75 -5.43 -9.21
N LYS A 120 -12.76 -5.80 -8.41
CA LYS A 120 -12.77 -7.07 -7.67
C LYS A 120 -12.69 -8.32 -8.57
N GLU A 121 -13.25 -8.25 -9.77
CA GLU A 121 -13.27 -9.34 -10.74
C GLU A 121 -11.89 -9.51 -11.41
N GLU A 122 -11.22 -8.39 -11.72
CA GLU A 122 -9.91 -8.37 -12.36
C GLU A 122 -8.79 -8.77 -11.39
N ILE A 123 -8.91 -8.38 -10.12
CA ILE A 123 -7.94 -8.75 -9.08
C ILE A 123 -8.10 -10.19 -8.62
N GLY A 124 -9.12 -10.94 -9.03
CA GLY A 124 -9.26 -12.39 -8.83
C GLY A 124 -8.95 -12.85 -7.40
N SER A 125 -10.00 -12.91 -6.57
CA SER A 125 -9.93 -13.36 -5.18
C SER A 125 -9.65 -14.86 -5.07
#